data_AF-A0A0R1U0K0-F1
#
_entry.id   AF-A0A0R1U0K0-F1
#
_cell.length_a   1.000
_cell.length_b   1.000
_cell.length_c   1.000
_cell.angle_alpha   90.00
_cell.angle_beta   90.00
_cell.angle_gamma   90.00
#
_symmetry.space_group_name_H-M   'P 1'
#
loop_
_entity.id
_entity.type
_entity.pdbx_description
1 polymer ?
#
loop_
_entity_poly.entity_id
_entity_poly.type
_entity_poly.pdbx_seq_one_letter_code
_entity_poly.pdbx_strand_id
1 'polypeptide(L)'
;MDNMAVITAVTPQKRRGYYNIFLDGKFAFGVSEDTLVRFRLIKGAELDDVQTAHVQAEDALSRATSVAVTYLSHQSRTAKEVHDRLVDEEIPEGAIATVVARLQERGYINDANYAQYFVDDNVTMGDRGPRQLTAKLRQKGISADLVDNAVAEYTPEQRLAVGTRVAQRVVRHGTRKSHVALVRSLKTTLMQKGFDGDDIDRIIATAAPERDEEQENDLLLTTARKVWRQKHRYTGRERRMKVKQALVRKGFGYDLIDNILDDIEAEDDDE
;
A
#
# COMPACT_ATOMS: atom_id res chain seq x y z
N MET A 1 21.11 9.41 51.77
CA MET A 1 22.41 8.72 51.57
C MET A 1 22.25 8.00 50.25
N ASP A 2 22.84 8.52 49.19
CA ASP A 2 22.82 7.84 47.90
C ASP A 2 23.57 6.52 48.06
N ASN A 3 22.89 5.42 47.75
CA ASN A 3 23.48 4.09 47.85
C ASN A 3 24.42 3.91 46.66
N MET A 4 25.72 3.86 46.92
CA MET A 4 26.75 3.70 45.89
C MET A 4 26.98 2.20 45.65
N ALA A 5 26.78 1.75 44.40
CA ALA A 5 27.00 0.38 43.99
C ALA A 5 28.30 0.26 43.17
N VAL A 6 29.05 -0.83 43.33
CA VAL A 6 30.35 -1.01 42.66
C VAL A 6 30.22 -1.90 41.44
N ILE A 7 30.80 -1.49 40.31
CA ILE A 7 30.94 -2.35 39.12
C ILE A 7 31.91 -3.48 39.44
N THR A 8 31.38 -4.69 39.59
CA THR A 8 32.15 -5.90 39.94
C THR A 8 32.62 -6.67 38.71
N ALA A 9 31.91 -6.57 37.59
CA ALA A 9 32.27 -7.20 36.33
C ALA A 9 31.69 -6.45 35.12
N VAL A 10 32.42 -6.51 34.01
CA VAL A 10 31.99 -6.08 32.67
C VAL A 10 32.28 -7.23 31.72
N THR A 11 31.25 -7.78 31.09
CA THR A 11 31.40 -8.96 30.21
C THR A 11 30.79 -8.72 28.83
N PRO A 12 31.41 -9.16 27.73
CA PRO A 12 30.83 -9.01 26.40
C PRO A 12 29.51 -9.79 26.26
N GLN A 13 28.56 -9.26 25.49
CA GLN A 13 27.32 -9.94 25.11
C GLN A 13 27.51 -10.77 23.82
N LYS A 14 26.53 -11.61 23.49
CA LYS A 14 26.49 -12.35 22.21
C LYS A 14 26.53 -11.41 21.00
N ARG A 15 25.87 -10.26 21.12
CA ARG A 15 25.91 -9.18 20.12
C ARG A 15 27.22 -8.42 20.28
N ARG A 16 28.03 -8.39 19.22
CA ARG A 16 29.31 -7.66 19.22
C ARG A 16 29.09 -6.17 19.49
N GLY A 17 29.96 -5.57 20.29
CA GLY A 17 29.89 -4.15 20.67
C GLY A 17 28.91 -3.85 21.81
N TYR A 18 28.45 -4.87 22.54
CA TYR A 18 27.57 -4.73 23.70
C TYR A 18 28.15 -5.49 24.90
N TYR A 19 27.95 -4.95 26.09
CA TYR A 19 28.54 -5.43 27.34
C TYR A 19 27.49 -5.47 28.46
N ASN A 20 27.58 -6.46 29.35
CA ASN A 20 26.78 -6.54 30.57
C ASN A 20 27.56 -5.93 31.73
N ILE A 21 26.88 -5.09 32.51
CA ILE A 21 27.39 -4.47 33.73
C ILE A 21 26.83 -5.20 34.95
N PHE A 22 27.70 -5.56 35.88
CA PHE A 22 27.34 -6.19 37.15
C PHE A 22 27.65 -5.25 38.31
N LEU A 23 26.62 -4.88 39.06
CA LEU A 23 26.73 -4.07 40.28
C LEU A 23 26.63 -5.00 41.50
N ASP A 24 27.62 -4.92 42.40
CA ASP A 24 27.68 -5.72 43.64
C ASP A 24 27.45 -7.24 43.41
N GLY A 25 28.01 -7.78 42.33
CA GLY A 25 27.94 -9.19 41.96
C GLY A 25 26.64 -9.61 41.25
N LYS A 26 25.70 -8.70 41.02
CA LYS A 26 24.43 -8.98 40.35
C LYS A 26 24.37 -8.28 39.00
N PHE A 27 23.76 -8.94 38.01
CA PHE A 27 23.49 -8.29 36.73
C PHE A 27 22.62 -7.06 36.95
N ALA A 28 23.05 -5.91 36.41
CA ALA A 28 22.34 -4.65 36.54
C ALA A 28 21.70 -4.24 35.20
N PHE A 29 22.52 -4.03 34.16
CA PHE A 29 22.04 -3.61 32.84
C PHE A 29 23.08 -3.89 31.75
N GLY A 30 22.63 -3.84 30.49
CA GLY A 30 23.51 -3.90 29.31
C GLY A 30 23.80 -2.50 28.77
N VAL A 31 24.98 -2.31 28.16
CA VAL A 31 25.38 -1.08 27.48
C VAL A 31 26.09 -1.37 26.16
N SER A 32 25.97 -0.45 25.21
CA SER A 32 26.80 -0.39 24.02
C SER A 32 28.25 -0.02 24.33
N GLU A 33 29.16 -0.35 23.42
CA GLU A 33 30.58 -0.02 23.52
C GLU A 33 30.81 1.50 23.62
N ASP A 34 30.03 2.30 22.89
CA ASP A 34 30.10 3.77 22.97
C ASP A 34 29.79 4.28 24.38
N THR A 35 28.69 3.81 24.99
CA THR A 35 28.31 4.17 26.35
C THR A 35 29.35 3.70 27.37
N LEU A 36 29.86 2.47 27.21
CA LEU A 36 30.89 1.89 28.09
C LEU A 36 32.13 2.81 28.18
N VAL A 37 32.60 3.27 27.02
CA VAL A 37 33.77 4.14 26.91
C VAL A 37 33.44 5.55 27.43
N ARG A 38 32.30 6.13 27.01
CA ARG A 38 31.90 7.49 27.36
C ARG A 38 31.78 7.69 28.88
N PHE A 39 31.15 6.74 29.56
CA PHE A 39 30.93 6.78 31.01
C PHE A 39 32.05 6.11 31.81
N ARG A 40 33.09 5.58 31.14
CA ARG A 40 34.23 4.90 31.75
C ARG A 40 33.78 3.79 32.72
N LEU A 41 32.83 2.98 32.27
CA LEU A 41 32.25 1.89 33.06
C LEU A 41 33.26 0.73 33.16
N ILE A 42 34.17 0.83 34.12
CA ILE A 42 35.22 -0.16 34.38
C ILE A 42 35.00 -0.84 35.72
N LYS A 43 35.56 -2.04 35.89
CA LYS A 43 35.54 -2.74 37.17
C LYS A 43 36.15 -1.86 38.27
N GLY A 44 35.45 -1.74 39.39
CA GLY A 44 35.82 -0.89 40.53
C GLY A 44 35.26 0.53 40.47
N ALA A 45 34.59 0.94 39.39
CA ALA A 45 33.86 2.20 39.37
C ALA A 45 32.61 2.12 40.26
N GLU A 46 32.28 3.23 40.91
CA GLU A 46 31.08 3.39 41.74
C GLU A 46 30.01 4.14 40.96
N LEU A 47 28.77 3.70 41.08
CA LEU A 47 27.59 4.34 40.50
C LEU A 47 26.51 4.47 41.56
N ASP A 48 25.98 5.68 41.72
CA ASP A 48 24.72 5.88 42.43
C ASP A 48 23.51 5.61 41.51
N ASP A 49 22.30 5.67 42.09
CA ASP A 49 21.06 5.42 41.35
C ASP A 49 20.81 6.46 40.23
N VAL A 50 21.21 7.72 40.45
CA VAL A 50 21.03 8.82 39.49
C VAL A 50 21.97 8.64 38.30
N GLN A 51 23.24 8.33 38.55
CA GLN A 51 24.25 8.02 37.55
C GLN A 51 23.86 6.76 36.77
N THR A 52 23.36 5.73 37.45
CA THR A 52 22.88 4.51 36.81
C THR A 52 21.74 4.82 35.84
N ALA A 53 20.73 5.57 36.27
CA ALA A 53 19.63 5.98 35.41
C ALA A 53 20.10 6.84 34.22
N HIS A 54 21.06 7.74 34.44
CA HIS A 54 21.63 8.58 33.39
C HIS A 54 22.38 7.75 32.33
N VAL A 55 23.21 6.78 32.76
CA VAL A 55 23.91 5.84 31.88
C VAL A 55 22.93 5.04 31.02
N GLN A 56 21.87 4.51 31.64
CA GLN A 56 20.85 3.74 30.92
C GLN A 56 20.10 4.58 29.89
N ALA A 57 19.77 5.84 30.21
CA ALA A 57 19.10 6.75 29.29
C ALA A 57 19.99 7.09 28.08
N GLU A 58 21.27 7.39 28.30
CA GLU A 58 22.23 7.67 27.23
C GLU A 58 22.50 6.43 26.37
N ASP A 59 22.53 5.24 26.98
CA ASP A 59 22.63 3.99 26.21
C ASP A 59 21.42 3.77 25.29
N ALA A 60 20.21 3.99 25.82
CA ALA A 60 18.99 3.88 25.02
C ALA A 60 19.03 4.82 23.81
N LEU A 61 19.49 6.06 23.98
CA LEU A 61 19.68 7.01 22.88
C LEU A 61 20.74 6.54 21.86
N SER A 62 21.86 6.01 22.34
CA SER A 62 22.95 5.49 21.48
C SER A 62 22.49 4.31 20.64
N ARG A 63 21.81 3.34 21.26
CA ARG A 63 21.21 2.18 20.57
C ARG A 63 20.15 2.61 19.57
N ALA A 64 19.24 3.50 19.98
CA ALA A 64 18.19 4.01 19.12
C ALA A 64 18.73 4.71 17.89
N THR A 65 19.74 5.56 18.07
CA THR A 65 20.41 6.25 16.95
C THR A 65 21.06 5.24 16.00
N SER A 66 21.78 4.26 16.53
CA SER A 66 22.47 3.25 15.73
C SER A 66 21.50 2.41 14.90
N VAL A 67 20.39 1.97 15.49
CA VAL A 67 19.33 1.22 14.80
C VAL A 67 18.67 2.09 13.74
N ALA A 68 18.26 3.32 14.09
CA ALA A 68 17.54 4.20 13.18
C ALA A 68 18.37 4.60 11.96
N VAL A 69 19.64 4.99 12.16
CA VAL A 69 20.56 5.36 11.07
C VAL A 69 20.80 4.16 10.15
N THR A 70 21.02 2.98 10.72
CA THR A 70 21.16 1.74 9.94
C THR A 70 19.88 1.43 9.16
N TYR A 71 18.70 1.65 9.75
CA TYR A 71 17.43 1.39 9.07
C TYR A 71 17.18 2.37 7.91
N LEU A 72 17.53 3.64 8.10
CA LEU A 72 17.43 4.71 7.11
C LEU A 72 18.45 4.60 5.98
N SER A 73 19.62 3.99 6.23
CA SER A 73 20.66 3.85 5.20
C SER A 73 20.28 2.92 4.04
N HIS A 74 19.26 2.08 4.22
CA HIS A 74 18.79 1.16 3.18
C HIS A 74 17.79 1.80 2.24
N GLN A 75 16.85 2.59 2.77
CA GLN A 75 15.84 3.33 2.01
C GLN A 75 15.18 4.39 2.90
N SER A 76 14.57 5.38 2.27
CA SER A 76 13.75 6.39 2.96
C SER A 76 12.63 5.73 3.79
N ARG A 77 12.40 6.25 4.99
CA ARG A 77 11.38 5.80 5.94
C ARG A 77 10.60 6.99 6.47
N THR A 78 9.35 6.73 6.83
CA THR A 78 8.53 7.69 7.58
C THR A 78 8.89 7.69 9.07
N ALA A 79 8.52 8.76 9.78
CA ALA A 79 8.72 8.86 11.23
C ALA A 79 8.08 7.68 11.98
N LYS A 80 6.87 7.29 11.58
CA LYS A 80 6.17 6.13 12.15
C LYS A 80 6.92 4.83 11.93
N GLU A 81 7.42 4.57 10.72
CA GLU A 81 8.18 3.34 10.46
C GLU A 81 9.46 3.26 11.27
N VAL A 82 10.15 4.40 11.49
CA VAL A 82 11.33 4.45 12.35
C VAL A 82 10.95 4.22 13.81
N HIS A 83 9.88 4.86 14.28
CA HIS A 83 9.34 4.64 15.62
C HIS A 83 9.02 3.16 15.87
N ASP A 84 8.20 2.55 14.99
CA ASP A 84 7.77 1.16 15.12
C ASP A 84 8.98 0.21 15.13
N ARG A 85 9.98 0.48 14.27
CA ARG A 85 11.23 -0.28 14.23
C ARG A 85 12.02 -0.22 15.55
N LEU A 86 11.99 0.91 16.24
CA LEU A 86 12.68 1.11 17.52
C LEU A 86 11.91 0.49 18.69
N VAL A 87 10.57 0.50 18.63
CA VAL A 87 9.72 -0.25 19.57
C VAL A 87 10.00 -1.74 19.48
N ASP A 88 10.15 -2.29 18.27
CA ASP A 88 10.51 -3.70 18.06
C ASP A 88 11.89 -4.08 18.63
N GLU A 89 12.78 -3.10 18.88
CA GLU A 89 14.08 -3.30 19.56
C GLU A 89 14.02 -3.05 21.08
N GLU A 90 12.81 -2.96 21.63
CA GLU A 90 12.55 -2.74 23.06
C GLU A 90 13.21 -1.46 23.59
N ILE A 91 13.27 -0.42 22.74
CA ILE A 91 13.82 0.88 23.12
C ILE A 91 12.74 1.67 23.88
N PRO A 92 13.08 2.32 25.02
CA PRO A 92 12.13 3.15 25.76
C PRO A 92 11.59 4.33 24.94
N GLU A 93 10.30 4.61 25.07
CA GLU A 93 9.57 5.67 24.33
C GLU A 93 10.27 7.04 24.40
N GLY A 94 10.78 7.44 25.56
CA GLY A 94 11.48 8.72 25.70
C GLY A 94 12.75 8.83 24.83
N ALA A 95 13.47 7.72 24.63
CA ALA A 95 14.63 7.69 23.75
C ALA A 95 14.20 7.68 22.26
N ILE A 96 13.11 6.97 21.93
CA ILE A 96 12.53 6.95 20.58
C ILE A 96 12.13 8.37 20.17
N ALA A 97 11.30 9.04 20.97
CA ALA A 97 10.84 10.40 20.69
C ALA A 97 12.02 11.37 20.47
N THR A 98 13.04 11.29 21.33
CA THR A 98 14.24 12.13 21.22
C THR A 98 15.02 11.86 19.93
N VAL A 99 15.24 10.59 19.57
CA VAL A 99 16.01 10.23 18.37
C VAL A 99 15.23 10.57 17.09
N VAL A 100 13.93 10.26 17.04
CA VAL A 100 13.09 10.61 15.89
C VAL A 100 13.08 12.13 15.67
N ALA A 101 12.90 12.93 16.73
CA ALA A 101 12.95 14.39 16.63
C ALA A 101 14.30 14.90 16.11
N ARG A 102 15.43 14.38 16.64
CA ARG A 102 16.78 14.75 16.16
C ARG A 102 17.00 14.38 14.68
N LEU A 103 16.49 13.23 14.25
CA LEU A 103 16.61 12.79 12.87
C LEU A 103 15.74 13.61 11.92
N GLN A 104 14.56 14.05 12.37
CA GLN A 104 13.71 14.99 11.64
C GLN A 104 14.37 16.37 11.52
N GLU A 105 14.90 16.91 12.62
CA GLU A 105 15.60 18.20 12.65
C GLU A 105 16.79 18.23 11.67
N ARG A 106 17.52 17.12 11.58
CA ARG A 106 18.66 16.96 10.66
C ARG A 106 18.25 16.59 9.23
N GLY A 107 16.95 16.42 8.96
CA GLY A 107 16.42 16.09 7.63
C GLY A 107 16.61 14.64 7.18
N TYR A 108 17.05 13.73 8.07
CA TYR A 108 17.15 12.30 7.75
C TYR A 108 15.77 11.63 7.66
N ILE A 109 14.79 12.16 8.39
CA ILE A 109 13.38 11.76 8.29
C ILE A 109 12.61 12.99 7.82
N ASN A 110 11.87 12.87 6.73
CA ASN A 110 11.02 13.93 6.22
C ASN A 110 9.77 13.33 5.59
N ASP A 111 8.68 13.33 6.36
CA ASP A 111 7.39 12.76 5.94
C ASP A 111 6.74 13.55 4.80
N ALA A 112 6.99 14.87 4.72
CA ALA A 112 6.48 15.71 3.63
C ALA A 112 7.14 15.31 2.30
N ASN A 113 8.48 15.23 2.28
CA ASN A 113 9.22 14.77 1.11
C ASN A 113 8.86 13.33 0.75
N TYR A 114 8.72 12.45 1.75
CA TYR A 114 8.29 11.07 1.51
C TYR A 114 6.92 11.03 0.81
N ALA A 115 5.94 11.81 1.29
CA ALA A 115 4.62 11.88 0.69
C ALA A 115 4.68 12.35 -0.76
N GLN A 116 5.48 13.39 -1.04
CA GLN A 116 5.66 13.91 -2.39
C GLN A 116 6.27 12.87 -3.33
N TYR A 117 7.39 12.26 -2.94
CA TYR A 117 8.02 11.21 -3.75
C TYR A 117 7.10 10.03 -4.01
N PHE A 118 6.24 9.69 -3.06
CA PHE A 118 5.28 8.62 -3.21
C PHE A 118 4.19 8.94 -4.27
N VAL A 119 3.79 10.20 -4.38
CA VAL A 119 2.89 10.68 -5.44
C VAL A 119 3.62 10.70 -6.77
N ASP A 120 4.83 11.24 -6.84
CA ASP A 120 5.65 11.33 -8.05
C ASP A 120 5.97 9.94 -8.65
N ASP A 121 6.32 8.97 -7.79
CA ASP A 121 6.51 7.57 -8.20
C ASP A 121 5.21 6.97 -8.77
N ASN A 122 4.07 7.30 -8.16
CA ASN A 122 2.77 6.86 -8.68
C ASN A 122 2.44 7.47 -10.05
N VAL A 123 2.76 8.74 -10.26
CA VAL A 123 2.63 9.38 -11.58
C VAL A 123 3.50 8.65 -12.61
N THR A 124 4.76 8.37 -12.25
CA THR A 124 5.73 7.78 -13.16
C THR A 124 5.44 6.32 -13.50
N MET A 125 5.16 5.48 -12.51
CA MET A 125 5.07 4.01 -12.68
C MET A 125 3.85 3.37 -11.98
N GLY A 126 3.12 4.13 -11.19
CA GLY A 126 1.98 3.63 -10.43
C GLY A 126 0.68 3.55 -11.22
N ASP A 127 -0.36 3.19 -10.46
CA ASP A 127 -1.70 2.88 -10.98
C ASP A 127 -2.84 3.31 -10.05
N ARG A 128 -2.53 4.19 -9.10
CA ARG A 128 -3.41 4.55 -7.99
C ARG A 128 -4.01 5.93 -8.21
N GLY A 129 -5.30 6.05 -7.93
CA GLY A 129 -5.98 7.32 -7.84
C GLY A 129 -5.81 7.96 -6.45
N PRO A 130 -6.30 9.21 -6.27
CA PRO A 130 -6.11 10.01 -5.06
C PRO A 130 -6.52 9.30 -3.77
N ARG A 131 -7.65 8.58 -3.77
CA ARG A 131 -8.17 7.92 -2.56
C ARG A 131 -7.25 6.81 -2.08
N GLN A 132 -6.68 6.05 -3.00
CA GLN A 132 -5.78 4.95 -2.64
C GLN A 132 -4.40 5.47 -2.20
N LEU A 133 -3.91 6.55 -2.82
CA LEU A 133 -2.70 7.24 -2.36
C LEU A 133 -2.88 7.77 -0.93
N THR A 134 -3.97 8.48 -0.68
CA THR A 134 -4.35 9.00 0.64
C THR A 134 -4.34 7.89 1.70
N ALA A 135 -5.03 6.77 1.41
CA ALA A 135 -5.10 5.64 2.33
C ALA A 135 -3.71 5.03 2.61
N LYS A 136 -2.87 4.87 1.58
CA LYS A 136 -1.51 4.32 1.75
C LYS A 136 -0.59 5.24 2.56
N LEU A 137 -0.62 6.55 2.30
CA LEU A 137 0.19 7.51 3.05
C LEU A 137 -0.24 7.59 4.52
N ARG A 138 -1.56 7.55 4.79
CA ARG A 138 -2.08 7.46 6.16
C ARG A 138 -1.68 6.15 6.86
N GLN A 139 -1.69 5.02 6.14
CA GLN A 139 -1.21 3.75 6.68
C GLN A 139 0.27 3.83 7.08
N LYS A 140 1.07 4.56 6.29
CA LYS A 140 2.47 4.90 6.59
C LYS A 140 2.64 5.90 7.74
N GLY A 141 1.56 6.39 8.35
CA GLY A 141 1.61 7.26 9.53
C GLY A 141 1.81 8.74 9.22
N ILE A 142 1.72 9.15 7.96
CA ILE A 142 1.87 10.54 7.56
C ILE A 142 0.61 11.31 7.98
N SER A 143 0.80 12.51 8.54
CA SER A 143 -0.29 13.36 9.03
C SER A 143 -1.26 13.75 7.92
N ALA A 144 -2.53 13.99 8.28
CA ALA A 144 -3.56 14.34 7.31
C ALA A 144 -3.16 15.55 6.45
N ASP A 145 -2.62 16.61 7.06
CA ASP A 145 -2.21 17.82 6.35
C ASP A 145 -1.13 17.54 5.29
N LEU A 146 -0.12 16.73 5.61
CA LEU A 146 0.94 16.36 4.66
C LEU A 146 0.42 15.47 3.53
N VAL A 147 -0.50 14.56 3.85
CA VAL A 147 -1.17 13.73 2.83
C VAL A 147 -2.00 14.58 1.90
N ASP A 148 -2.81 15.49 2.45
CA ASP A 148 -3.71 16.34 1.68
C ASP A 148 -2.90 17.29 0.78
N ASN A 149 -1.80 17.86 1.28
CA ASN A 149 -0.87 18.68 0.47
C ASN A 149 -0.26 17.89 -0.69
N ALA A 150 0.33 16.71 -0.42
CA ALA A 150 0.97 15.90 -1.48
C ALA A 150 -0.04 15.42 -2.53
N VAL A 151 -1.25 15.04 -2.10
CA VAL A 151 -2.31 14.59 -3.03
C VAL A 151 -2.90 15.77 -3.82
N ALA A 152 -2.92 16.98 -3.27
CA ALA A 152 -3.36 18.18 -4.01
C ALA A 152 -2.44 18.51 -5.19
N GLU A 153 -1.15 18.17 -5.12
CA GLU A 153 -0.21 18.32 -6.23
C GLU A 153 -0.43 17.28 -7.36
N TYR A 154 -1.18 16.20 -7.10
CA TYR A 154 -1.51 15.20 -8.11
C TYR A 154 -2.55 15.74 -9.11
N THR A 155 -2.09 16.42 -10.15
CA THR A 155 -2.94 17.23 -11.03
C THR A 155 -3.95 16.40 -11.82
N PRO A 156 -5.07 16.99 -12.27
CA PRO A 156 -6.07 16.28 -13.08
C PRO A 156 -5.48 15.63 -14.35
N GLU A 157 -4.47 16.25 -14.97
CA GLU A 157 -3.80 15.74 -16.17
C GLU A 157 -2.95 14.51 -15.84
N GLN A 158 -2.24 14.52 -14.71
CA GLN A 158 -1.49 13.37 -14.23
C GLN A 158 -2.43 12.22 -13.85
N ARG A 159 -3.56 12.52 -13.19
CA ARG A 159 -4.60 11.52 -12.86
C ARG A 159 -5.17 10.87 -14.11
N LEU A 160 -5.48 11.68 -15.13
CA LEU A 160 -5.93 11.19 -16.42
C LEU A 160 -4.89 10.29 -17.08
N ALA A 161 -3.61 10.68 -17.10
CA ALA A 161 -2.54 9.89 -17.69
C ALA A 161 -2.35 8.53 -16.98
N VAL A 162 -2.28 8.51 -15.65
CA VAL A 162 -2.17 7.28 -14.86
C VAL A 162 -3.40 6.40 -15.05
N GLY A 163 -4.59 6.98 -14.95
CA GLY A 163 -5.86 6.28 -15.14
C GLY A 163 -6.01 5.69 -16.54
N THR A 164 -5.55 6.39 -17.58
CA THR A 164 -5.55 5.90 -18.95
C THR A 164 -4.66 4.67 -19.11
N ARG A 165 -3.47 4.63 -18.50
CA ARG A 165 -2.63 3.41 -18.49
C ARG A 165 -3.31 2.22 -17.80
N VAL A 166 -4.08 2.48 -16.74
CA VAL A 166 -4.90 1.44 -16.09
C VAL A 166 -5.98 0.96 -17.04
N ALA A 167 -6.72 1.87 -17.65
CA ALA A 167 -7.81 1.59 -18.57
C ALA A 167 -7.34 0.80 -19.80
N GLN A 168 -6.21 1.17 -20.40
CA GLN A 168 -5.62 0.45 -21.55
C GLN A 168 -5.35 -1.03 -21.25
N ARG A 169 -4.90 -1.36 -20.02
CA ARG A 169 -4.75 -2.77 -19.61
C ARG A 169 -6.08 -3.51 -19.56
N VAL A 170 -7.14 -2.85 -19.07
CA VAL A 170 -8.49 -3.43 -19.02
C VAL A 170 -9.05 -3.63 -20.43
N VAL A 171 -8.88 -2.65 -21.33
CA VAL A 171 -9.31 -2.72 -22.73
C VAL A 171 -8.62 -3.88 -23.46
N ARG A 172 -7.30 -4.00 -23.31
CA ARG A 172 -6.52 -5.08 -23.93
C ARG A 172 -7.02 -6.48 -23.54
N HIS A 173 -7.49 -6.67 -22.30
CA HIS A 173 -8.03 -7.93 -21.81
C HIS A 173 -9.56 -8.03 -21.94
N GLY A 174 -10.21 -7.01 -22.48
CA GLY A 174 -11.66 -6.83 -22.52
C GLY A 174 -12.32 -7.12 -23.87
N THR A 175 -11.56 -7.53 -24.89
CA THR A 175 -12.04 -7.71 -26.28
C THR A 175 -13.15 -8.74 -26.47
N ARG A 176 -13.40 -9.60 -25.47
CA ARG A 176 -14.49 -10.61 -25.48
C ARG A 176 -15.73 -10.17 -24.69
N LYS A 177 -15.83 -8.89 -24.33
CA LYS A 177 -16.96 -8.32 -23.60
C LYS A 177 -17.74 -7.42 -24.54
N SER A 178 -19.06 -7.35 -24.32
CA SER A 178 -19.88 -6.31 -24.93
C SER A 178 -19.32 -4.93 -24.55
N HIS A 179 -19.55 -3.91 -25.37
CA HIS A 179 -19.09 -2.55 -25.09
C HIS A 179 -19.57 -2.08 -23.70
N VAL A 180 -20.85 -2.32 -23.36
CA VAL A 180 -21.41 -1.99 -22.04
C VAL A 180 -20.69 -2.72 -20.90
N ALA A 181 -20.39 -4.01 -21.07
CA ALA A 181 -19.68 -4.78 -20.06
C ALA A 181 -18.20 -4.36 -19.92
N LEU A 182 -17.57 -3.92 -21.00
CA LEU A 182 -16.23 -3.34 -20.99
C LEU A 182 -16.22 -2.03 -20.20
N VAL A 183 -17.10 -1.08 -20.53
CA VAL A 183 -17.22 0.21 -19.83
C VAL A 183 -17.51 0.00 -18.33
N ARG A 184 -18.40 -0.94 -17.99
CA ARG A 184 -18.67 -1.32 -16.59
C ARG A 184 -17.42 -1.85 -15.88
N SER A 185 -16.62 -2.64 -16.58
CA SER A 185 -15.35 -3.18 -16.04
C SER A 185 -14.34 -2.05 -15.81
N LEU A 186 -14.21 -1.12 -16.76
CA LEU A 186 -13.36 0.07 -16.62
C LEU A 186 -13.73 0.87 -15.37
N LYS A 187 -15.01 1.24 -15.24
CA LYS A 187 -15.53 1.97 -14.07
C LYS A 187 -15.22 1.25 -12.77
N THR A 188 -15.48 -0.06 -12.70
CA THR A 188 -15.22 -0.86 -11.51
C THR A 188 -13.73 -0.89 -11.14
N THR A 189 -12.85 -1.12 -12.12
CA THR A 189 -11.40 -1.16 -11.88
C THR A 189 -10.87 0.20 -11.44
N LEU A 190 -11.28 1.30 -12.09
CA LEU A 190 -10.82 2.64 -11.72
C LEU A 190 -11.32 3.05 -10.33
N MET A 191 -12.56 2.73 -9.97
CA MET A 191 -13.06 2.92 -8.59
C MET A 191 -12.22 2.15 -7.57
N GLN A 192 -11.88 0.90 -7.85
CA GLN A 192 -11.02 0.08 -6.97
C GLN A 192 -9.59 0.62 -6.87
N LYS A 193 -9.10 1.30 -7.92
CA LYS A 193 -7.83 2.03 -7.90
C LYS A 193 -7.91 3.38 -7.18
N GLY A 194 -9.10 3.83 -6.79
CA GLY A 194 -9.29 5.02 -5.97
C GLY A 194 -9.41 6.33 -6.76
N PHE A 195 -9.75 6.26 -8.05
CA PHE A 195 -10.16 7.42 -8.83
C PHE A 195 -11.58 7.86 -8.43
N ASP A 196 -11.85 9.16 -8.52
CA ASP A 196 -13.19 9.72 -8.28
C ASP A 196 -14.05 9.68 -9.56
N GLY A 197 -15.31 10.13 -9.45
CA GLY A 197 -16.27 10.06 -10.56
C GLY A 197 -15.82 10.88 -11.78
N ASP A 198 -15.36 12.10 -11.56
CA ASP A 198 -14.97 13.02 -12.62
C ASP A 198 -13.72 12.51 -13.36
N ASP A 199 -12.72 12.03 -12.62
CA ASP A 199 -11.55 11.39 -13.21
C ASP A 199 -11.96 10.14 -14.01
N ILE A 200 -12.83 9.29 -13.45
CA ILE A 200 -13.30 8.07 -14.12
C ILE A 200 -13.96 8.38 -15.45
N ASP A 201 -14.86 9.37 -15.49
CA ASP A 201 -15.60 9.71 -16.69
C ASP A 201 -14.65 10.26 -17.77
N ARG A 202 -13.67 11.10 -17.39
CA ARG A 202 -12.62 11.59 -18.30
C ARG A 202 -11.71 10.48 -18.82
N ILE A 203 -11.31 9.55 -17.95
CA ILE A 203 -10.47 8.40 -18.31
C ILE A 203 -11.23 7.49 -19.29
N ILE A 204 -12.51 7.20 -19.03
CA ILE A 204 -13.34 6.37 -19.91
C ILE A 204 -13.51 7.04 -21.26
N ALA A 205 -13.82 8.35 -21.30
CA ALA A 205 -13.94 9.09 -22.54
C ALA A 205 -12.65 9.09 -23.37
N THR A 206 -11.48 9.00 -22.73
CA THR A 206 -10.18 8.99 -23.40
C THR A 206 -9.74 7.59 -23.83
N ALA A 207 -10.06 6.55 -23.04
CA ALA A 207 -9.45 5.23 -23.19
C ALA A 207 -10.40 4.14 -23.68
N ALA A 208 -11.72 4.32 -23.56
CA ALA A 208 -12.67 3.32 -24.05
C ALA A 208 -12.68 3.33 -25.59
N PRO A 209 -12.66 2.16 -26.25
CA PRO A 209 -12.83 2.11 -27.69
C PRO A 209 -14.23 2.59 -28.07
N GLU A 210 -14.35 3.18 -29.24
CA GLU A 210 -15.66 3.45 -29.84
C GLU A 210 -16.45 2.15 -29.98
N ARG A 211 -17.78 2.27 -29.96
CA ARG A 211 -18.65 1.12 -30.15
C ARG A 211 -18.60 0.69 -31.61
N ASP A 212 -18.09 -0.51 -31.84
CA ASP A 212 -18.12 -1.20 -33.14
C ASP A 212 -19.34 -2.13 -33.18
N GLU A 213 -20.32 -1.80 -34.02
CA GLU A 213 -21.58 -2.54 -34.11
C GLU A 213 -21.40 -3.94 -34.71
N GLU A 214 -20.48 -4.10 -35.67
CA GLU A 214 -20.18 -5.39 -36.29
C GLU A 214 -19.54 -6.34 -35.27
N GLN A 215 -18.52 -5.85 -34.57
CA GLN A 215 -17.88 -6.61 -33.49
C GLN A 215 -18.86 -6.95 -32.36
N GLU A 216 -19.74 -6.03 -31.97
CA GLU A 216 -20.75 -6.24 -30.93
C GLU A 216 -21.75 -7.35 -31.35
N ASN A 217 -22.17 -7.36 -32.61
CA ASN A 217 -23.06 -8.39 -33.16
C ASN A 217 -22.38 -9.77 -33.23
N ASP A 218 -21.12 -9.83 -33.66
CA ASP A 218 -20.34 -11.07 -33.67
C ASP A 218 -20.16 -11.66 -32.26
N LEU A 219 -19.85 -10.80 -31.30
CA LEU A 219 -19.76 -11.17 -29.88
C LEU A 219 -21.09 -11.66 -29.34
N LEU A 220 -22.20 -11.01 -29.72
CA LEU A 220 -23.55 -11.42 -29.33
C LEU A 220 -23.89 -12.78 -29.92
N LEU A 221 -23.74 -12.99 -31.22
CA LEU A 221 -24.06 -14.25 -31.91
C LEU A 221 -23.27 -15.42 -31.31
N THR A 222 -21.94 -15.27 -31.20
CA THR A 222 -21.07 -16.31 -30.63
C THR A 222 -21.43 -16.63 -29.18
N THR A 223 -21.78 -15.62 -28.39
CA THR A 223 -22.21 -15.78 -27.01
C THR A 223 -23.61 -16.41 -26.91
N ALA A 224 -24.55 -15.98 -27.75
CA ALA A 224 -25.92 -16.47 -27.79
C ALA A 224 -25.93 -17.96 -28.12
N ARG A 225 -25.26 -18.39 -29.20
CA ARG A 225 -25.11 -19.82 -29.55
C ARG A 225 -24.46 -20.64 -28.44
N LYS A 226 -23.46 -20.09 -27.74
CA LYS A 226 -22.84 -20.77 -26.59
C LYS A 226 -23.83 -20.95 -25.44
N VAL A 227 -24.55 -19.89 -25.08
CA VAL A 227 -25.53 -19.93 -23.98
C VAL A 227 -26.73 -20.82 -24.35
N TRP A 228 -27.19 -20.77 -25.60
CA TRP A 228 -28.26 -21.62 -26.14
C TRP A 228 -27.98 -23.10 -25.92
N ARG A 229 -26.78 -23.57 -26.32
CA ARG A 229 -26.30 -24.95 -26.09
C ARG A 229 -26.21 -25.30 -24.60
N GLN A 230 -25.73 -24.37 -23.77
CA GLN A 230 -25.68 -24.56 -22.32
C GLN A 230 -27.07 -24.67 -21.65
N LYS A 231 -28.12 -24.17 -22.31
CA LYS A 231 -29.49 -24.15 -21.80
C LYS A 231 -30.41 -25.20 -22.42
N HIS A 232 -29.85 -26.25 -23.05
CA HIS A 232 -30.60 -27.35 -23.69
C HIS A 232 -31.66 -28.04 -22.81
N ARG A 233 -31.53 -27.97 -21.48
CA ARG A 233 -32.53 -28.53 -20.54
C ARG A 233 -33.86 -27.77 -20.48
N TYR A 234 -33.89 -26.56 -21.01
CA TYR A 234 -35.10 -25.74 -21.12
C TYR A 234 -35.61 -25.79 -22.56
N THR A 235 -36.90 -25.58 -22.78
CA THR A 235 -37.51 -25.61 -24.12
C THR A 235 -38.41 -24.39 -24.37
N GLY A 236 -38.65 -24.12 -25.65
CA GLY A 236 -39.52 -23.03 -26.13
C GLY A 236 -39.27 -21.69 -25.41
N ARG A 237 -40.36 -21.04 -25.01
CA ARG A 237 -40.33 -19.72 -24.38
C ARG A 237 -39.48 -19.67 -23.09
N GLU A 238 -39.39 -20.76 -22.34
CA GLU A 238 -38.56 -20.78 -21.13
C GLU A 238 -37.06 -20.72 -21.49
N ARG A 239 -36.61 -21.50 -22.48
CA ARG A 239 -35.21 -21.48 -22.96
C ARG A 239 -34.85 -20.08 -23.42
N ARG A 240 -35.68 -19.49 -24.29
CA ARG A 240 -35.53 -18.12 -24.80
C ARG A 240 -35.34 -17.11 -23.67
N MET A 241 -36.23 -17.13 -22.68
CA MET A 241 -36.17 -16.23 -21.52
C MET A 241 -34.86 -16.39 -20.72
N LYS A 242 -34.42 -17.63 -20.47
CA LYS A 242 -33.17 -17.88 -19.72
C LYS A 242 -31.93 -17.41 -20.48
N VAL A 243 -31.90 -17.59 -21.81
CA VAL A 243 -30.81 -17.15 -22.67
C VAL A 243 -30.79 -15.62 -22.75
N LYS A 244 -31.94 -14.98 -23.01
CA LYS A 244 -32.10 -13.53 -23.01
C LYS A 244 -31.61 -12.89 -21.71
N GLN A 245 -32.02 -13.40 -20.55
CA GLN A 245 -31.53 -12.93 -19.25
C GLN A 245 -30.01 -13.03 -19.09
N ALA A 246 -29.39 -14.09 -19.62
CA ALA A 246 -27.94 -14.26 -19.55
C ALA A 246 -27.19 -13.28 -20.45
N LEU A 247 -27.73 -12.98 -21.64
CA LEU A 247 -27.17 -12.01 -22.59
C LEU A 247 -27.31 -10.57 -22.06
N VAL A 248 -28.46 -10.22 -21.49
CA VAL A 248 -28.66 -8.91 -20.81
C VAL A 248 -27.66 -8.73 -19.67
N ARG A 249 -27.45 -9.75 -18.82
CA ARG A 249 -26.42 -9.68 -17.75
C ARG A 249 -25.00 -9.52 -18.28
N LYS A 250 -24.75 -9.96 -19.51
CA LYS A 250 -23.47 -9.78 -20.22
C LYS A 250 -23.36 -8.43 -20.94
N GLY A 251 -24.39 -7.59 -20.87
CA GLY A 251 -24.38 -6.22 -21.35
C GLY A 251 -24.80 -6.03 -22.80
N PHE A 252 -25.49 -7.00 -23.41
CA PHE A 252 -26.06 -6.84 -24.75
C PHE A 252 -27.44 -6.16 -24.70
N GLY A 253 -27.76 -5.38 -25.73
CA GLY A 253 -29.02 -4.65 -25.85
C GLY A 253 -30.21 -5.56 -26.14
N TYR A 254 -31.40 -5.20 -25.63
CA TYR A 254 -32.61 -6.01 -25.76
C TYR A 254 -33.00 -6.30 -27.21
N ASP A 255 -33.00 -5.27 -28.06
CA ASP A 255 -33.45 -5.38 -29.45
C ASP A 255 -32.54 -6.29 -30.28
N LEU A 256 -31.22 -6.18 -30.10
CA LEU A 256 -30.24 -7.05 -30.76
C LEU A 256 -30.37 -8.51 -30.31
N ILE A 257 -30.66 -8.73 -29.02
CA ILE A 257 -30.84 -10.08 -28.48
C ILE A 257 -32.06 -10.75 -29.12
N ASP A 258 -33.18 -10.04 -29.26
CA ASP A 258 -34.40 -10.64 -29.81
C ASP A 258 -34.20 -11.08 -31.26
N ASN A 259 -33.59 -10.24 -32.10
CA ASN A 259 -33.30 -10.57 -33.50
C ASN A 259 -32.45 -11.85 -33.62
N ILE A 260 -31.36 -11.96 -32.85
CA ILE A 260 -30.46 -13.11 -32.92
C ILE A 260 -31.09 -14.38 -32.34
N LEU A 261 -32.01 -14.26 -31.38
CA LEU A 261 -32.71 -15.43 -30.85
C LEU A 261 -33.77 -15.95 -31.83
N ASP A 262 -34.39 -15.09 -32.63
CA ASP A 262 -35.31 -15.52 -33.70
C ASP A 262 -34.56 -16.35 -34.75
N ASP A 263 -33.36 -15.91 -35.16
CA ASP A 263 -32.51 -16.65 -36.10
C ASP A 263 -32.06 -18.01 -35.54
N ILE A 264 -31.64 -18.04 -34.26
CA ILE A 264 -31.18 -19.29 -33.60
C ILE A 264 -32.34 -20.27 -33.40
N GLU A 265 -33.54 -19.79 -33.10
CA GLU A 265 -34.73 -20.65 -32.95
C GLU A 265 -35.16 -21.24 -34.29
N ALA A 266 -35.10 -20.46 -35.37
CA ALA A 266 -35.36 -20.97 -36.72
C ALA A 266 -34.33 -22.04 -37.15
N GLU A 267 -33.03 -21.83 -36.86
CA GLU A 267 -31.98 -22.82 -37.11
C GLU A 267 -32.20 -24.14 -36.31
N ASP A 268 -32.69 -24.07 -35.07
CA ASP A 268 -32.92 -25.23 -34.17
C ASP A 268 -34.20 -26.01 -34.53
N ASP A 269 -35.20 -25.34 -35.15
CA ASP A 269 -36.45 -25.95 -35.61
C ASP A 269 -36.29 -26.67 -36.98
N ASP A 270 -35.26 -26.31 -37.76
CA ASP A 270 -34.93 -26.90 -39.07
C ASP A 270 -33.97 -28.13 -38.99
N GLU A 271 -33.37 -28.42 -37.81
CA GLU A 271 -32.49 -29.57 -37.52
C GLU A 271 -33.20 -30.78 -36.87
#